data_AF-A0A4U1BXY9-F1
#
_entry.id   AF-A0A4U1BXY9-F1
#
_cell.length_a   1.000
_cell.length_b   1.000
_cell.length_c   1.000
_cell.angle_alpha   90.00
_cell.angle_beta   90.00
_cell.angle_gamma   90.00
#
_symmetry.space_group_name_H-M   'P 1'
#
loop_
_entity.id
_entity.type
_entity.pdbx_description
1 polymer ?
#
loop_
_entity_poly.entity_id
_entity_poly.type
_entity_poly.pdbx_seq_one_letter_code
_entity_poly.pdbx_strand_id
1 'polypeptide(L)'
;MKPILLLITFLYALSLKAQTVGKDTLSIEDKAYKFSAKKLIVPSVLISYGALSLMSDDLKSLNQSTRYETREHIIAGATIDNYMQYAPAAAVYGLNLAGVKGKHNFKDRTIIYATSQLISAALVLPTKQFVGEERPDGSNNFSFPSGHTATAFSSAHFMFREYKDWSCYL
;
A
#
# COMPACT_ATOMS: atom_id res chain seq x y z
N MET A 1 5.58 -15.00 21.26
CA MET A 1 4.33 -14.46 21.87
C MET A 1 3.72 -13.29 21.08
N LYS A 2 4.51 -12.28 20.67
CA LYS A 2 4.04 -11.13 19.85
C LYS A 2 3.32 -11.48 18.53
N PRO A 3 3.79 -12.44 17.70
CA PRO A 3 3.11 -12.75 16.43
C PRO A 3 1.77 -13.48 16.62
N ILE A 4 1.62 -14.26 17.69
CA ILE A 4 0.36 -14.94 18.03
C ILE A 4 -0.71 -13.90 18.42
N LEU A 5 -0.32 -12.86 19.16
CA LEU A 5 -1.21 -11.76 19.51
C LEU A 5 -1.65 -10.94 18.29
N LEU A 6 -0.77 -10.78 17.29
CA LEU A 6 -1.10 -10.17 15.99
C LEU A 6 -2.08 -11.00 15.17
N LEU A 7 -1.91 -12.32 15.15
CA LEU A 7 -2.85 -13.22 14.48
C LEU A 7 -4.24 -13.16 15.15
N ILE A 8 -4.28 -13.14 16.49
CA ILE A 8 -5.53 -13.05 17.26
C ILE A 8 -6.23 -11.70 17.03
N THR A 9 -5.49 -10.59 17.03
CA THR A 9 -6.05 -9.26 16.75
C THR A 9 -6.51 -9.11 15.31
N PHE A 10 -5.81 -9.71 14.33
CA PHE A 10 -6.24 -9.76 12.94
C PHE A 10 -7.52 -10.60 12.76
N LEU A 11 -7.62 -11.75 13.43
CA LEU A 11 -8.83 -12.59 13.44
C LEU A 11 -10.02 -11.88 14.12
N TYR A 12 -9.77 -11.07 15.15
CA TYR A 12 -10.79 -10.23 15.79
C TYR A 12 -11.25 -9.09 14.86
N ALA A 13 -10.34 -8.47 14.09
CA ALA A 13 -10.68 -7.46 13.10
C ALA A 13 -11.55 -8.00 11.95
N LEU A 14 -11.36 -9.27 11.56
CA LEU A 14 -12.25 -9.96 10.60
C LEU A 14 -13.68 -10.17 11.15
N SER A 15 -13.86 -10.12 12.47
CA SER A 15 -15.17 -10.23 13.13
C SER A 15 -15.94 -8.91 13.19
N LEU A 16 -15.33 -7.79 12.78
CA LEU A 16 -15.98 -6.49 12.70
C LEU A 16 -17.02 -6.51 11.56
N LYS A 17 -18.27 -6.20 11.89
CA LYS A 17 -19.32 -6.03 10.87
C LYS A 17 -18.99 -4.82 10.01
N ALA A 18 -18.95 -5.03 8.69
CA ALA A 18 -18.77 -3.95 7.72
C ALA A 18 -19.86 -2.88 7.89
N GLN A 19 -19.50 -1.60 7.71
CA GLN A 19 -20.48 -0.53 7.58
C GLN A 19 -21.41 -0.84 6.41
N THR A 20 -22.71 -0.98 6.70
CA THR A 20 -23.74 -0.99 5.68
C THR A 20 -23.77 0.40 5.06
N VAL A 21 -23.19 0.54 3.87
CA VAL A 21 -23.27 1.78 3.09
C VAL A 21 -24.75 2.03 2.79
N GLY A 22 -25.32 3.07 3.42
CA GLY A 22 -26.64 3.57 3.07
C GLY A 22 -26.66 3.96 1.59
N LYS A 23 -27.79 3.72 0.91
CA LYS A 23 -27.97 4.13 -0.49
C LYS A 23 -27.74 5.64 -0.59
N ASP A 24 -26.61 6.03 -1.17
CA ASP A 24 -26.29 7.42 -1.45
C ASP A 24 -27.17 7.92 -2.59
N THR A 25 -27.62 9.17 -2.53
CA THR A 25 -28.53 9.78 -3.52
C THR A 25 -27.82 10.01 -4.86
N LEU A 26 -26.49 10.02 -4.88
CA LEU A 26 -25.68 10.14 -6.09
C LEU A 26 -25.39 8.75 -6.67
N SER A 27 -26.12 8.35 -7.71
CA SER A 27 -25.89 7.10 -8.43
C SER A 27 -24.64 7.17 -9.32
N ILE A 28 -23.45 7.18 -8.73
CA ILE A 28 -22.20 6.97 -9.49
C ILE A 28 -22.03 5.46 -9.68
N GLU A 29 -22.59 4.96 -10.79
CA GLU A 29 -22.48 3.57 -11.27
C GLU A 29 -21.06 3.26 -11.80
N ASP A 30 -20.03 3.41 -10.95
CA ASP A 30 -18.67 3.04 -11.33
C ASP A 30 -18.39 1.56 -10.98
N LYS A 31 -18.25 0.73 -12.02
CA LYS A 31 -17.93 -0.71 -11.94
C LYS A 31 -16.67 -0.98 -11.07
N ALA A 32 -15.77 -0.01 -10.96
CA ALA A 32 -14.59 -0.09 -10.11
C ALA A 32 -14.93 -0.35 -8.63
N TYR A 33 -16.00 0.26 -8.12
CA TYR A 33 -16.40 0.21 -6.70
C TYR A 33 -17.41 -0.88 -6.39
N LYS A 34 -17.88 -1.64 -7.41
CA LYS A 34 -18.70 -2.83 -7.17
C LYS A 34 -17.86 -3.92 -6.50
N PHE A 35 -18.29 -4.33 -5.32
CA PHE A 35 -17.65 -5.38 -4.54
C PHE A 35 -17.69 -6.72 -5.31
N SER A 36 -16.59 -7.46 -5.27
CA SER A 36 -16.51 -8.83 -5.78
C SER A 36 -15.46 -9.59 -4.98
N ALA A 37 -15.81 -10.77 -4.47
CA ALA A 37 -14.90 -11.60 -3.70
C ALA A 37 -13.60 -11.93 -4.48
N LYS A 38 -13.68 -12.01 -5.81
CA LYS A 38 -12.51 -12.23 -6.68
C LYS A 38 -11.44 -11.15 -6.54
N LYS A 39 -11.84 -9.89 -6.27
CA LYS A 39 -10.92 -8.76 -6.07
C LYS A 39 -10.14 -8.86 -4.75
N LEU A 40 -10.56 -9.70 -3.82
CA LEU A 40 -9.89 -9.90 -2.53
C LEU A 40 -8.81 -10.96 -2.56
N ILE A 41 -8.81 -11.88 -3.53
CA ILE A 41 -7.87 -12.99 -3.58
C ILE A 41 -6.42 -12.49 -3.54
N VAL A 42 -6.06 -11.58 -4.44
CA VAL A 42 -4.68 -11.06 -4.53
C VAL A 42 -4.27 -10.31 -3.26
N PRO A 43 -5.03 -9.30 -2.75
CA PRO A 43 -4.71 -8.65 -1.49
C PRO A 43 -4.61 -9.61 -0.30
N SER A 44 -5.55 -10.56 -0.17
CA SER A 44 -5.56 -11.51 0.94
C SER A 44 -4.34 -12.42 0.92
N VAL A 45 -3.97 -12.97 -0.23
CA VAL A 45 -2.77 -13.82 -0.35
C VAL A 45 -1.51 -13.03 0.01
N LEU A 46 -1.36 -11.79 -0.48
CA LEU A 46 -0.19 -10.96 -0.18
C LEU A 46 -0.10 -10.57 1.30
N ILE A 47 -1.23 -10.24 1.92
CA ILE A 47 -1.29 -9.92 3.36
C ILE A 47 -0.96 -11.17 4.19
N SER A 48 -1.53 -12.33 3.84
CA SER A 48 -1.25 -13.60 4.51
C SER A 48 0.23 -13.97 4.39
N TYR A 49 0.84 -13.82 3.22
CA TYR A 49 2.26 -14.03 3.03
C TYR A 49 3.10 -13.10 3.92
N GLY A 50 2.78 -11.79 3.91
CA GLY A 50 3.46 -10.80 4.74
C GLY A 50 3.40 -11.14 6.24
N ALA A 51 2.22 -11.52 6.73
CA ALA A 51 2.03 -11.91 8.13
C ALA A 51 2.78 -13.21 8.48
N LEU A 52 2.66 -14.26 7.66
CA LEU A 52 3.33 -15.53 7.88
C LEU A 52 4.86 -15.40 7.81
N SER A 53 5.38 -14.47 6.99
CA SER A 53 6.81 -14.23 6.89
C SER A 53 7.46 -13.70 8.18
N LEU A 54 6.65 -13.16 9.10
CA LEU A 54 7.11 -12.76 10.44
C LEU A 54 7.20 -13.93 11.43
N MET A 55 6.57 -15.07 11.10
CA MET A 55 6.43 -16.22 11.98
C MET A 55 7.36 -17.37 11.62
N SER A 56 7.97 -17.35 10.43
CA SER A 56 8.79 -18.42 9.90
C SER A 56 10.20 -17.90 9.59
N ASP A 57 11.20 -18.55 10.20
CA ASP A 57 12.62 -18.23 9.96
C ASP A 57 13.02 -18.51 8.51
N ASP A 58 12.46 -19.56 7.88
CA ASP A 58 12.68 -19.87 6.47
C ASP A 58 12.19 -18.73 5.56
N LEU A 59 10.97 -18.23 5.77
CA LEU A 59 10.42 -17.11 5.00
C LEU A 59 11.19 -15.80 5.27
N LYS A 60 11.67 -15.62 6.51
CA LYS A 60 12.51 -14.47 6.87
C LYS A 60 13.86 -14.53 6.14
N SER A 61 14.47 -15.71 6.05
CA SER A 61 15.73 -15.93 5.32
C SER A 61 15.56 -15.73 3.81
N LEU A 62 14.43 -16.16 3.23
CA LEU A 62 14.09 -15.91 1.82
C LEU A 62 13.91 -14.41 1.54
N ASN A 63 13.23 -13.68 2.43
CA ASN A 63 13.09 -12.23 2.31
C ASN A 63 14.45 -11.52 2.44
N GLN A 64 15.34 -12.01 3.31
CA GLN A 64 16.68 -11.43 3.50
C GLN A 64 17.60 -11.69 2.30
N SER A 65 17.63 -12.91 1.77
CA SER A 65 18.40 -13.27 0.57
C SER A 65 17.92 -12.52 -0.66
N THR A 66 16.59 -12.45 -0.87
CA THR A 66 16.01 -11.66 -1.96
C THR A 66 16.41 -10.19 -1.87
N ARG A 67 16.43 -9.62 -0.65
CA ARG A 67 16.86 -8.23 -0.44
C ARG A 67 18.35 -8.04 -0.70
N TYR A 68 19.18 -9.02 -0.36
CA TYR A 68 20.62 -8.98 -0.62
C TYR A 68 20.89 -8.96 -2.13
N GLU A 69 20.28 -9.90 -2.86
CA GLU A 69 20.39 -10.01 -4.32
C GLU A 69 19.89 -8.73 -5.03
N THR A 70 18.72 -8.21 -4.62
CA THR A 70 18.15 -7.00 -5.23
C THR A 70 19.01 -5.75 -4.94
N ARG A 71 19.75 -5.73 -3.83
CA ARG A 71 20.67 -4.65 -3.47
C ARG A 71 22.07 -4.81 -4.06
N GLU A 72 22.40 -5.95 -4.63
CA GLU A 72 23.71 -6.18 -5.23
C GLU A 72 23.90 -5.34 -6.51
N HIS A 73 22.82 -5.07 -7.24
CA HIS A 73 22.85 -4.32 -8.51
C HIS A 73 22.22 -2.92 -8.44
N ILE A 74 21.67 -2.52 -7.29
CA ILE A 74 21.07 -1.21 -7.08
C ILE A 74 21.79 -0.55 -5.91
N ILE A 75 22.22 0.71 -6.05
CA ILE A 75 22.87 1.48 -4.97
C ILE A 75 21.92 1.55 -3.76
N ALA A 76 22.10 0.64 -2.81
CA ALA A 76 21.26 0.53 -1.65
C ALA A 76 21.42 1.79 -0.78
N GLY A 77 20.35 2.55 -0.61
CA GLY A 77 20.36 3.77 0.22
C GLY A 77 20.70 5.05 -0.54
N ALA A 78 20.57 5.05 -1.88
CA ALA A 78 20.55 6.30 -2.62
C ALA A 78 19.43 7.19 -2.07
N THR A 79 19.76 8.41 -1.66
CA THR A 79 18.79 9.38 -1.10
C THR A 79 17.60 9.62 -2.02
N ILE A 80 17.75 9.35 -3.32
CA ILE A 80 16.69 9.39 -4.32
C ILE A 80 15.53 8.44 -4.00
N ASP A 81 15.79 7.26 -3.43
CA ASP A 81 14.75 6.27 -3.11
C ASP A 81 13.71 6.82 -2.12
N ASN A 82 14.13 7.70 -1.22
CA ASN A 82 13.24 8.37 -0.26
C ASN A 82 12.23 9.29 -0.95
N TYR A 83 12.54 9.79 -2.14
CA TYR A 83 11.67 10.67 -2.93
C TYR A 83 10.89 9.89 -3.98
N MET A 84 11.48 8.84 -4.55
CA MET A 84 10.87 8.05 -5.65
C MET A 84 9.54 7.39 -5.25
N GLN A 85 9.29 7.16 -3.96
CA GLN A 85 7.99 6.70 -3.49
C GLN A 85 6.82 7.64 -3.84
N TYR A 86 7.08 8.92 -4.06
CA TYR A 86 6.08 9.92 -4.48
C TYR A 86 6.07 10.16 -5.98
N ALA A 87 7.00 9.56 -6.75
CA ALA A 87 7.12 9.76 -8.19
C ALA A 87 5.80 9.50 -8.95
N PRO A 88 4.99 8.47 -8.63
CA PRO A 88 3.71 8.29 -9.32
C PRO A 88 2.72 9.44 -9.06
N ALA A 89 2.67 9.98 -7.85
CA ALA A 89 1.83 11.13 -7.55
C ALA A 89 2.32 12.39 -8.28
N ALA A 90 3.64 12.62 -8.27
CA ALA A 90 4.25 13.70 -9.04
C ALA A 90 3.93 13.59 -10.54
N ALA A 91 3.98 12.38 -11.11
CA ALA A 91 3.60 12.12 -12.49
C ALA A 91 2.15 12.50 -12.78
N VAL A 92 1.21 12.21 -11.87
CA VAL A 92 -0.20 12.60 -12.04
C VAL A 92 -0.37 14.11 -12.15
N TYR A 93 0.30 14.88 -11.29
CA TYR A 93 0.23 16.34 -11.35
C TYR A 93 0.97 16.89 -12.57
N GLY A 94 2.15 16.35 -12.89
CA GLY A 94 2.93 16.75 -14.07
C GLY A 94 2.18 16.50 -15.39
N LEU A 95 1.59 15.31 -15.56
CA LEU A 95 0.75 14.97 -16.70
C LEU A 95 -0.43 15.94 -16.80
N ASN A 96 -1.07 16.29 -15.68
CA ASN A 96 -2.18 17.21 -15.70
C ASN A 96 -1.80 18.64 -16.12
N LEU A 97 -0.63 19.12 -15.66
CA LEU A 97 -0.07 20.40 -16.10
C LEU A 97 0.30 20.38 -17.58
N ALA A 98 0.74 19.23 -18.10
CA ALA A 98 0.99 19.01 -19.53
C ALA A 98 -0.30 18.83 -20.36
N GLY A 99 -1.48 19.00 -19.77
CA GLY A 99 -2.78 18.93 -20.46
C GLY A 99 -3.45 17.56 -20.48
N VAL A 100 -2.80 16.53 -19.91
CA VAL A 100 -3.36 15.17 -19.80
C VAL A 100 -4.38 15.13 -18.65
N LYS A 101 -5.66 15.18 -19.02
CA LYS A 101 -6.77 15.14 -18.05
C LYS A 101 -6.88 13.75 -17.42
N GLY A 102 -6.57 13.67 -16.13
CA GLY A 102 -6.91 12.52 -15.30
C GLY A 102 -8.42 12.44 -15.06
N LYS A 103 -8.86 11.34 -14.46
CA LYS A 103 -10.27 11.07 -14.19
C LYS A 103 -10.93 12.15 -13.31
N HIS A 104 -10.23 12.66 -12.31
CA HIS A 104 -10.78 13.64 -11.37
C HIS A 104 -10.23 15.05 -11.59
N ASN A 105 -10.97 16.07 -11.19
CA ASN A 105 -10.47 17.45 -11.16
C ASN A 105 -9.35 17.61 -10.12
N PHE A 106 -8.68 18.77 -10.12
CA PHE A 106 -7.53 19.02 -9.24
C PHE A 106 -7.87 18.90 -7.74
N LYS A 107 -9.05 19.38 -7.33
CA LYS A 107 -9.48 19.33 -5.93
C LYS A 107 -9.75 17.89 -5.50
N ASP A 108 -10.57 17.18 -6.27
CA ASP A 108 -11.01 15.82 -5.94
C ASP A 108 -9.83 14.85 -5.92
N ARG A 109 -8.93 14.90 -6.92
CA ARG A 109 -7.74 14.03 -6.93
C ARG A 109 -6.84 14.28 -5.71
N THR A 110 -6.73 15.54 -5.28
CA THR A 110 -5.88 15.92 -4.15
C THR A 110 -6.49 15.41 -2.85
N ILE A 111 -7.81 15.52 -2.68
CA ILE A 111 -8.52 14.94 -1.53
C ILE A 111 -8.38 13.41 -1.53
N ILE A 112 -8.55 12.76 -2.68
CA ILE A 112 -8.39 11.30 -2.82
C ILE A 112 -6.98 10.86 -2.42
N TYR A 113 -5.95 11.53 -2.97
CA TYR A 113 -4.57 11.19 -2.66
C TYR A 113 -4.22 11.44 -1.19
N ALA A 114 -4.59 12.61 -0.64
CA ALA A 114 -4.35 12.93 0.76
C ALA A 114 -5.04 11.93 1.71
N THR A 115 -6.30 11.59 1.44
CA THR A 115 -7.05 10.60 2.22
C THR A 115 -6.40 9.22 2.12
N SER A 116 -5.94 8.83 0.92
CA SER A 116 -5.22 7.56 0.73
C SER A 116 -3.93 7.51 1.54
N GLN A 117 -3.15 8.60 1.59
CA GLN A 117 -1.93 8.67 2.40
C GLN A 117 -2.24 8.62 3.89
N LEU A 118 -3.29 9.32 4.33
CA LEU A 118 -3.72 9.31 5.74
C LEU A 118 -4.15 7.92 6.19
N ILE A 119 -4.98 7.22 5.39
CA ILE A 119 -5.38 5.84 5.70
C ILE A 119 -4.16 4.92 5.73
N SER A 120 -3.26 5.04 4.75
CA SER A 120 -2.02 4.26 4.72
C SER A 120 -1.16 4.50 5.97
N ALA A 121 -0.99 5.76 6.39
CA ALA A 121 -0.24 6.10 7.59
C ALA A 121 -0.92 5.58 8.87
N ALA A 122 -2.24 5.72 8.97
CA ALA A 122 -3.03 5.23 10.10
C ALA A 122 -2.97 3.71 10.26
N LEU A 123 -2.71 2.96 9.19
CA LEU A 123 -2.46 1.52 9.25
C LEU A 123 -0.98 1.23 9.56
N VAL A 124 -0.04 1.84 8.82
CA VAL A 124 1.39 1.51 8.91
C VAL A 124 2.00 1.88 10.25
N LEU A 125 1.72 3.09 10.77
CA LEU A 125 2.39 3.59 11.97
C LEU A 125 2.05 2.75 13.22
N PRO A 126 0.76 2.47 13.53
CA PRO A 126 0.44 1.61 14.67
C PRO A 126 0.94 0.19 14.46
N THR A 127 0.81 -0.39 13.25
CA THR A 127 1.30 -1.76 13.00
C THR A 127 2.81 -1.86 13.23
N LYS A 128 3.61 -0.86 12.83
CA LYS A 128 5.05 -0.82 13.14
C LYS A 128 5.33 -0.90 14.63
N GLN A 129 4.58 -0.15 15.44
CA GLN A 129 4.74 -0.14 16.89
C GLN A 129 4.29 -1.46 17.53
N PHE A 130 3.21 -2.06 17.05
CA PHE A 130 2.70 -3.33 17.57
C PHE A 130 3.56 -4.53 17.21
N VAL A 131 4.05 -4.58 15.96
CA VAL A 131 4.90 -5.69 15.48
C VAL A 131 6.28 -5.60 16.11
N GLY A 132 6.89 -4.41 16.12
CA GLY A 132 8.20 -4.21 16.76
C GLY A 132 9.32 -5.04 16.13
N GLU A 133 9.28 -5.25 14.80
CA GLU A 133 10.28 -6.07 14.08
C GLU A 133 11.62 -5.33 14.00
N GLU A 134 12.66 -5.96 14.53
CA GLU A 134 14.04 -5.46 14.52
C GLU A 134 14.59 -5.34 13.09
N ARG A 135 15.37 -4.30 12.85
CA ARG A 135 16.04 -4.15 11.57
C ARG A 135 17.20 -5.14 11.44
N PRO A 136 17.50 -5.59 10.22
CA PRO A 136 18.67 -6.44 9.95
C PRO A 136 20.00 -5.83 10.40
N ASP A 137 20.08 -4.50 10.51
CA ASP A 137 21.25 -3.75 10.98
C ASP A 137 21.19 -3.39 12.48
N GLY A 138 20.15 -3.84 13.20
CA GLY A 138 19.95 -3.54 14.62
C GLY A 138 19.59 -2.07 14.94
N SER A 139 19.35 -1.22 13.94
CA SER A 139 19.21 0.23 14.18
C SER A 139 17.91 0.65 14.88
N ASN A 140 16.82 -0.11 14.69
CA ASN A 140 15.54 0.05 15.42
C ASN A 140 14.60 -1.13 15.20
N ASN A 141 13.44 -1.08 15.86
CA ASN A 141 12.40 -2.11 15.84
C ASN A 141 11.17 -1.73 14.98
N PHE A 142 11.37 -0.91 13.94
CA PHE A 142 10.28 -0.43 13.08
C PHE A 142 10.42 -0.90 11.63
N SER A 143 10.81 -2.16 11.42
CA SER A 143 11.02 -2.72 10.07
C SER A 143 9.73 -3.02 9.33
N PHE A 144 8.74 -3.61 10.00
CA PHE A 144 7.52 -4.11 9.37
C PHE A 144 6.27 -3.35 9.84
N PRO A 145 5.33 -3.01 8.93
CA PRO A 145 5.43 -3.06 7.48
C PRO A 145 6.29 -1.90 6.94
N SER A 146 6.75 -1.96 5.69
CA SER A 146 7.57 -0.89 5.10
C SER A 146 6.73 0.37 4.79
N GLY A 147 7.15 1.52 5.35
CA GLY A 147 6.51 2.81 5.08
C GLY A 147 6.73 3.28 3.64
N HIS A 148 7.96 3.15 3.13
CA HIS A 148 8.29 3.54 1.77
C HIS A 148 7.49 2.73 0.74
N THR A 149 7.38 1.42 0.97
CA THR A 149 6.60 0.53 0.10
C THR A 149 5.11 0.87 0.15
N ALA A 150 4.56 1.17 1.33
CA ALA A 150 3.16 1.56 1.46
C ALA A 150 2.85 2.90 0.74
N THR A 151 3.74 3.89 0.87
CA THR A 151 3.61 5.18 0.17
C THR A 151 3.79 5.02 -1.34
N ALA A 152 4.77 4.24 -1.79
CA ALA A 152 4.97 3.96 -3.22
C ALA A 152 3.76 3.25 -3.83
N PHE A 153 3.24 2.22 -3.17
CA PHE A 153 2.06 1.48 -3.63
C PHE A 153 0.81 2.36 -3.67
N SER A 154 0.53 3.12 -2.61
CA SER A 154 -0.63 4.01 -2.57
C SER A 154 -0.54 5.13 -3.62
N SER A 155 0.65 5.69 -3.85
CA SER A 155 0.89 6.67 -4.92
C SER A 155 0.71 6.07 -6.31
N ALA A 156 1.24 4.86 -6.54
CA ALA A 156 1.07 4.15 -7.81
C ALA A 156 -0.40 3.78 -8.06
N HIS A 157 -1.11 3.32 -7.03
CA HIS A 157 -2.53 3.02 -7.15
C HIS A 157 -3.36 4.30 -7.37
N PHE A 158 -3.00 5.44 -6.76
CA PHE A 158 -3.59 6.73 -7.08
C PHE A 158 -3.42 7.07 -8.57
N MET A 159 -2.21 6.98 -9.10
CA MET A 159 -1.94 7.19 -10.54
C MET A 159 -2.74 6.24 -11.42
N PHE A 160 -2.77 4.95 -11.07
CA PHE A 160 -3.59 3.96 -11.77
C PHE A 160 -5.07 4.35 -11.77
N ARG A 161 -5.62 4.84 -10.66
CA ARG A 161 -7.03 5.28 -10.61
C ARG A 161 -7.31 6.51 -11.46
N GLU A 162 -6.36 7.42 -11.58
CA GLU A 162 -6.49 8.61 -12.44
C GLU A 162 -6.40 8.28 -13.93
N TYR A 163 -5.61 7.27 -14.32
CA TYR A 163 -5.27 7.00 -15.72
C TYR A 163 -5.58 5.59 -16.24
N LYS A 164 -6.20 4.69 -15.46
CA LYS A 164 -6.59 3.35 -15.94
C LYS A 164 -7.54 3.35 -17.14
N ASP A 165 -8.35 4.40 -17.24
CA ASP A 165 -9.34 4.59 -18.31
C ASP A 165 -8.75 5.39 -19.48
N TRP A 166 -7.52 5.90 -19.33
CA TRP A 166 -6.70 6.39 -20.42
C TRP A 166 -6.17 5.17 -21.19
N SER A 167 -7.05 4.57 -21.97
CA SER A 167 -6.67 3.61 -22.99
C SER A 167 -5.88 4.36 -24.06
N CYS A 168 -4.56 4.37 -23.95
CA CYS A 168 -3.74 4.36 -25.13
C CYS A 168 -3.94 2.98 -25.76
N TYR A 169 -4.49 2.96 -26.97
CA TYR A 169 -4.28 1.84 -27.88
C TYR A 169 -2.77 1.62 -28.00
N LEU A 170 -2.25 0.60 -27.32
CA LEU A 170 -0.96 -0.04 -27.59
C LEU A 170 -1.05 -1.50 -27.19
#